data_AF-I0J0G8-F1
#
_entry.id   AF-I0J0G8-F1
#
_cell.length_a   1.000
_cell.length_b   1.000
_cell.length_c   1.000
_cell.angle_alpha   90.00
_cell.angle_beta   90.00
_cell.angle_gamma   90.00
#
_symmetry.space_group_name_H-M   'P 1'
#
loop_
_entity.id
_entity.type
_entity.pdbx_description
1 polymer ?
#
loop_
_entity_poly.entity_id
_entity_poly.type
_entity_poly.pdbx_seq_one_letter_code
_entity_poly.pdbx_strand_id
1 'polypeptide(L)' 'VLSDMGGVEFWIVNTDAQAMANSPVARKNRLQIGEKLTRGLGAGGNPEIGQRAAEESRAEIENVLRGS' A
#
# COMPACT_ATOMS: atom_id res chain seq x y z
N VAL A 1 7.41 18.06 7.82
CA VAL A 1 6.24 17.59 8.58
C VAL A 1 6.41 16.16 9.10
N LEU A 2 7.10 15.25 8.39
CA LEU A 2 7.36 13.88 8.89
C LEU A 2 8.43 13.78 9.99
N SER A 3 9.23 14.82 10.17
CA SER A 3 10.44 14.83 11.00
C SER A 3 10.21 15.03 12.51
N ASP A 4 8.95 15.16 12.96
CA ASP A 4 8.61 15.52 14.36
C ASP A 4 7.80 14.45 15.12
N MET A 5 7.57 13.27 14.53
CA MET A 5 6.87 12.15 15.18
C MET A 5 7.85 11.01 15.49
N GLY A 6 8.67 11.20 16.53
CA GLY A 6 9.54 10.15 17.04
C GLY A 6 8.75 8.90 17.43
N GLY A 7 9.20 7.73 16.99
CA GLY A 7 8.58 6.44 17.32
C GLY A 7 7.46 5.98 16.38
N VAL A 8 7.20 6.68 15.26
CA VAL A 8 6.20 6.26 14.26
C VAL A 8 6.89 5.76 12.99
N GLU A 9 6.41 4.63 12.47
CA GLU A 9 6.76 4.14 11.15
C GLU A 9 5.66 4.49 10.13
N PHE A 10 6.06 5.09 9.01
CA PHE A 10 5.13 5.45 7.93
C PHE A 10 5.14 4.40 6.82
N TRP A 11 3.94 4.02 6.38
CA TRP A 11 3.72 3.12 5.26
C TRP A 11 2.79 3.77 4.23
N ILE A 12 2.98 3.42 2.96
CA ILE A 12 2.00 3.69 1.91
C ILE A 12 1.45 2.37 1.38
N VAL A 13 0.13 2.29 1.29
CA VAL A 13 -0.59 1.14 0.74
C VAL A 13 -1.46 1.65 -0.42
N ASN A 14 -1.30 1.09 -1.61
CA ASN A 14 -2.06 1.54 -2.78
C ASN A 14 -2.18 0.44 -3.84
N THR A 15 -3.22 0.52 -4.67
CA THR A 15 -3.39 -0.33 -5.87
C THR A 15 -2.63 0.20 -7.10
N ASP A 16 -2.28 1.48 -7.11
CA ASP A 16 -1.66 2.16 -8.26
C ASP A 16 -0.12 2.16 -8.15
N ALA A 17 0.52 1.50 -9.10
CA ALA A 17 1.98 1.35 -9.14
C ALA A 17 2.70 2.67 -9.45
N GLN A 18 2.10 3.54 -10.27
CA GLN A 18 2.68 4.83 -10.63
C GLN A 18 2.64 5.79 -9.43
N ALA A 19 1.48 5.86 -8.76
CA ALA A 19 1.34 6.64 -7.53
C ALA A 19 2.31 6.17 -6.45
N MET A 20 2.50 4.86 -6.32
CA MET A 20 3.43 4.28 -5.37
C MET A 20 4.89 4.56 -5.73
N ALA A 21 5.26 4.57 -7.02
CA ALA A 21 6.60 4.95 -7.47
C ALA A 21 6.96 6.40 -7.09
N ASN A 22 5.99 7.32 -7.22
CA ASN A 22 6.14 8.75 -6.96
C ASN A 22 6.06 9.13 -5.47
N SER A 23 5.76 8.19 -4.58
CA SER A 23 5.64 8.45 -3.15
C SER A 23 6.99 8.84 -2.51
N PRO A 24 7.01 9.79 -1.54
CA PRO A 24 8.20 10.13 -0.76
C PRO A 24 8.56 9.08 0.30
N VAL A 25 7.70 8.10 0.56
CA VAL A 25 7.93 7.02 1.54
C VAL A 25 9.06 6.10 1.05
N ALA A 26 9.93 5.63 1.95
CA ALA A 26 11.03 4.72 1.57
C ALA A 26 10.49 3.45 0.88
N ARG A 27 11.20 2.92 -0.13
CA ARG A 27 10.76 1.76 -0.92
C ARG A 27 10.37 0.55 -0.08
N LYS A 28 11.10 0.29 1.02
CA LYS A 28 10.83 -0.81 1.95
C LYS A 28 9.48 -0.68 2.69
N ASN A 29 8.90 0.51 2.76
CA ASN A 29 7.64 0.80 3.46
C ASN A 29 6.50 1.08 2.46
N ARG A 30 6.58 0.49 1.26
CA ARG A 30 5.57 0.59 0.22
C ARG A 30 4.95 -0.78 0.01
N LEU A 31 3.63 -0.87 0.10
CA LEU A 31 2.87 -2.09 -0.14
C LEU A 31 1.88 -1.87 -1.29
N GLN A 32 2.15 -2.50 -2.43
CA GLN A 32 1.12 -2.58 -3.48
C GLN A 32 0.09 -3.62 -3.08
N ILE A 33 -1.19 -3.34 -3.29
CA ILE A 33 -2.25 -4.33 -3.06
C ILE A 33 -3.02 -4.62 -4.35
N GLY A 34 -3.52 -5.85 -4.47
CA GLY A 34 -4.31 -6.28 -5.62
C GLY A 34 -3.58 -6.20 -6.96
N GLU A 35 -2.31 -6.57 -7.00
CA GLU A 35 -1.49 -6.50 -8.22
C GLU A 35 -2.10 -7.36 -9.34
N LYS A 36 -2.67 -8.53 -9.03
CA LYS A 36 -3.30 -9.38 -10.05
C LYS A 36 -4.63 -8.81 -10.51
N LEU A 37 -5.43 -8.29 -9.58
CA LEU A 37 -6.74 -7.69 -9.86
C LEU A 37 -6.64 -6.40 -10.67
N THR A 38 -5.72 -5.51 -10.31
CA THR A 38 -5.64 -4.14 -10.85
C THR A 38 -4.54 -3.97 -11.89
N ARG A 39 -3.59 -4.91 -11.95
CA ARG A 39 -2.38 -4.83 -12.80
C ARG A 39 -1.57 -3.55 -12.54
N GLY A 40 -1.67 -3.00 -11.34
CA GLY A 40 -1.02 -1.76 -10.95
C GLY A 40 -1.64 -0.49 -11.54
N LEU A 41 -2.81 -0.56 -12.16
CA LEU A 41 -3.51 0.59 -12.77
C LEU A 41 -4.48 1.31 -11.81
N GLY A 42 -4.61 0.80 -10.58
CA GLY A 42 -5.50 1.34 -9.57
C GLY A 42 -6.94 0.78 -9.61
N ALA A 43 -7.70 1.06 -8.56
CA ALA A 43 -9.09 0.60 -8.42
C ALA A 43 -10.12 1.38 -9.27
N GLY A 44 -9.68 2.42 -9.99
CA GLY A 44 -10.57 3.22 -10.87
C GLY A 44 -11.71 3.94 -10.15
N GLY A 45 -11.52 4.27 -8.86
CA GLY A 45 -12.56 4.89 -8.02
C GLY A 45 -13.65 3.91 -7.56
N ASN A 46 -13.55 2.62 -7.84
CA ASN A 46 -14.49 1.61 -7.38
C ASN A 46 -14.05 1.04 -6.00
N PRO A 47 -14.82 1.28 -4.92
CA PRO A 47 -14.47 0.79 -3.58
C PRO A 47 -14.43 -0.75 -3.48
N GLU A 48 -15.27 -1.45 -4.24
CA GLU A 48 -15.33 -2.91 -4.20
C GLU A 48 -14.05 -3.54 -4.77
N ILE A 49 -13.46 -2.92 -5.80
CA ILE A 49 -12.15 -3.32 -6.32
C ILE A 49 -11.07 -3.09 -5.26
N GLY A 50 -11.12 -1.96 -4.55
CA GLY A 50 -10.20 -1.66 -3.45
C GLY A 50 -10.29 -2.68 -2.31
N GLN A 51 -11.50 -3.06 -1.92
CA GLN A 51 -11.71 -4.09 -0.91
C GLN A 51 -11.13 -5.43 -1.35
N ARG A 52 -11.46 -5.89 -2.56
CA ARG A 52 -10.95 -7.16 -3.10
C ARG A 52 -9.43 -7.15 -3.28
N ALA A 53 -8.84 -6.01 -3.63
CA ALA A 53 -7.39 -5.84 -3.69
C ALA A 53 -6.72 -6.01 -2.33
N ALA A 54 -7.34 -5.47 -1.26
CA ALA A 54 -6.86 -5.65 0.10
C ALA A 54 -7.00 -7.11 0.57
N GLU A 55 -8.10 -7.78 0.22
CA GLU A 55 -8.32 -9.20 0.52
C GLU A 55 -7.31 -10.11 -0.20
N GLU A 56 -7.03 -9.83 -1.49
CA GLU A 56 -5.98 -10.53 -2.27
C GLU A 56 -4.61 -10.45 -1.57
N SER A 57 -4.27 -9.27 -1.07
CA SER A 57 -2.97 -8.99 -0.44
C SER A 57 -2.97 -9.13 1.09
N ARG A 58 -3.98 -9.80 1.68
CA ARG A 58 -4.14 -9.91 3.15
C ARG A 58 -2.89 -10.44 3.85
N ALA A 59 -2.27 -11.49 3.31
CA ALA A 59 -1.08 -12.10 3.89
C ALA A 59 0.12 -11.13 3.92
N GLU A 60 0.27 -10.31 2.88
CA GLU A 60 1.33 -9.30 2.80
C GLU A 60 1.08 -8.16 3.79
N ILE A 61 -0.17 -7.71 3.91
CA ILE A 61 -0.58 -6.73 4.93
C ILE A 61 -0.28 -7.26 6.33
N GLU A 62 -0.65 -8.50 6.63
CA GLU A 62 -0.35 -9.13 7.93
C GLU A 62 1.16 -9.23 8.20
N ASN A 63 1.96 -9.56 7.19
CA ASN A 63 3.42 -9.61 7.33
C ASN A 63 4.03 -8.26 7.65
N VAL A 64 3.56 -7.19 6.99
CA VAL A 64 4.00 -5.82 7.26
C VAL A 64 3.66 -5.41 8.69
N LEU A 65 2.46 -5.74 9.18
CA LEU A 65 2.03 -5.38 10.54
C LEU A 65 2.74 -6.17 11.65
N ARG A 66 3.27 -7.37 11.37
CA ARG A 66 3.96 -8.20 12.38
C ARG A 66 5.33 -7.66 12.78
N GLY A 67 5.94 -6.79 11.98
CA GLY A 67 7.27 -6.22 12.22
C GLY A 67 7.26 -4.77 12.74
N SER A 68 6.07 -4.23 13.04
CA SER A 68 5.84 -2.85 13.49
C SER A 68 5.66 -2.72 15.00
#